data_AF-A0ABF7R0G6-F1
#
_entry.id   AF-A0ABF7R0G6-F1
#
_cell.length_a   1.000
_cell.length_b   1.000
_cell.length_c   1.000
_cell.angle_alpha   90.00
_cell.angle_beta   90.00
_cell.angle_gamma   90.00
#
_symmetry.space_group_name_H-M   'P 1'
#
loop_
_entity.id
_entity.type
_entity.pdbx_description
1 polymer ?
#
loop_
_entity_poly.entity_id
_entity_poly.type
_entity_poly.pdbx_seq_one_letter_code
_entity_poly.pdbx_strand_id
1 'polypeptide(L)'
;MGLAQPVITQQMVINELTRAGINRDIAIDLSYRYYKNELTYKDIEFLKENFDIKLEKVEALLQAEIKSVKTDLDNKIDTIENNLTTKIDTKFNELDNKIYTVENNLTIKIDTKFNELDNKIDNVRSELKSDIKDLDNKIDTKFNELDNKIDTVENNLNSKVDTKFNELDNKIDNVRNELKSDIKDLDNKIDTKFNELDTKIDVNKMELKSTLRLHGWMFGTIITLNIGIFLTLMSIVYSLLNK
;
A
#
# COMPACT_ATOMS: atom_id res chain seq x y z
N MET A 1 -121.74 45.40 28.71
CA MET A 1 -121.16 46.55 29.44
C MET A 1 -120.01 47.08 28.59
N GLY A 2 -120.21 48.17 27.86
CA GLY A 2 -119.11 48.87 27.21
C GLY A 2 -118.32 49.59 28.29
N LEU A 3 -117.02 49.28 28.42
CA LEU A 3 -116.12 50.03 29.29
C LEU A 3 -116.16 51.51 28.90
N ALA A 4 -116.25 52.42 29.88
CA ALA A 4 -116.18 53.85 29.63
C ALA A 4 -114.85 54.17 28.94
N GLN A 5 -114.92 54.66 27.69
CA GLN A 5 -113.71 55.07 26.98
C GLN A 5 -113.13 56.32 27.67
N PRO A 6 -111.82 56.35 27.95
CA PRO A 6 -111.18 57.50 28.57
C PRO A 6 -111.35 58.74 27.67
N VAL A 7 -111.78 59.85 28.27
CA VAL A 7 -111.91 61.14 27.56
C VAL A 7 -110.50 61.66 27.24
N ILE A 8 -110.14 61.67 25.95
CA ILE A 8 -108.86 62.22 25.50
C ILE A 8 -108.97 63.74 25.44
N THR A 9 -108.21 64.44 26.28
CA THR A 9 -108.17 65.92 26.28
C THR A 9 -107.14 66.45 25.28
N GLN A 10 -107.34 67.67 24.78
CA GLN A 10 -106.36 68.35 23.92
C GLN A 10 -104.97 68.38 24.56
N GLN A 11 -104.88 68.69 25.85
CA GLN A 11 -103.61 68.72 26.58
C GLN A 11 -102.90 67.35 26.61
N MET A 12 -103.65 66.25 26.70
CA MET A 12 -103.09 64.90 26.60
C MET A 12 -102.47 64.67 25.22
N VAL A 13 -103.15 65.10 24.14
CA VAL A 13 -102.63 64.97 22.77
C VAL A 13 -101.39 65.84 22.55
N ILE A 14 -101.36 67.08 23.06
CA ILE A 14 -100.16 67.94 23.01
C ILE A 14 -98.98 67.27 23.69
N ASN A 15 -99.20 66.68 24.86
CA ASN A 15 -98.15 66.02 25.63
C ASN A 15 -97.62 64.79 24.88
N GLU A 16 -98.49 63.96 24.30
CA GLU A 16 -98.09 62.79 23.52
C GLU A 16 -97.35 63.17 22.23
N LEU A 17 -97.82 64.18 21.48
CA LEU A 17 -97.13 64.67 20.28
C LEU A 17 -95.76 65.28 20.60
N THR A 18 -95.67 66.06 21.68
CA THR A 18 -94.39 66.60 22.15
C THR A 18 -93.45 65.48 22.60
N ARG A 19 -93.97 64.44 23.26
CA ARG A 19 -93.22 63.25 23.68
C ARG A 19 -92.72 62.43 22.49
N ALA A 20 -93.48 62.40 21.39
CA ALA A 20 -93.05 61.86 20.10
C ALA A 20 -92.01 62.75 19.38
N GLY A 21 -91.60 63.87 19.99
CA GLY A 21 -90.56 64.75 19.47
C GLY A 21 -91.03 65.69 18.37
N ILE A 22 -92.33 66.00 18.32
CA ILE A 22 -92.91 67.06 17.49
C ILE A 22 -92.69 68.40 18.21
N ASN A 23 -92.33 69.45 17.47
CA ASN A 23 -92.16 70.78 18.02
C ASN A 23 -93.46 71.19 18.77
N ARG A 24 -93.30 71.76 19.96
CA ARG A 24 -94.42 72.08 20.84
C ARG A 24 -95.49 72.96 20.17
N ASP A 25 -95.10 73.93 19.36
CA ASP A 25 -96.04 74.84 18.68
C ASP A 25 -96.85 74.11 17.61
N ILE A 26 -96.21 73.18 16.90
CA ILE A 26 -96.86 72.30 15.92
C ILE A 26 -97.77 71.28 16.63
N ALA A 27 -97.33 70.72 17.76
CA ALA A 27 -98.12 69.81 18.58
C ALA A 27 -99.40 70.47 19.12
N ILE A 28 -99.33 71.77 19.47
CA ILE A 28 -100.50 72.57 19.87
C ILE A 28 -101.49 72.72 18.71
N ASP A 29 -101.03 73.10 17.52
CA ASP A 29 -101.88 73.27 16.33
C ASP A 29 -102.53 71.95 15.89
N LEU A 30 -101.75 70.87 15.78
CA LEU A 30 -102.24 69.54 15.42
C LEU A 30 -103.25 68.99 16.44
N SER A 31 -103.00 69.22 17.72
CA SER A 31 -103.91 68.81 18.79
C SER A 31 -105.23 69.57 18.77
N TYR A 32 -105.19 70.87 18.45
CA TYR A 32 -106.40 71.68 18.26
C TYR A 32 -107.24 71.14 17.09
N ARG A 33 -106.61 70.88 15.93
CA ARG A 33 -107.28 70.33 14.75
C ARG A 33 -107.86 68.93 15.01
N TYR A 34 -107.13 68.06 15.71
CA TYR A 34 -107.63 66.74 16.12
C TYR A 34 -108.90 66.85 16.97
N TYR A 35 -108.91 67.71 18.00
CA TYR A 35 -110.04 67.84 18.93
C TYR A 35 -111.28 68.49 18.29
N LYS A 36 -111.09 69.28 17.22
CA LYS A 36 -112.16 69.88 16.42
C LYS A 36 -112.63 69.00 15.26
N ASN A 37 -112.05 67.81 15.07
CA ASN A 37 -112.25 66.95 13.89
C ASN A 37 -111.89 67.66 12.56
N GLU A 38 -110.94 68.59 12.63
CA GLU A 38 -110.41 69.37 11.51
C GLU A 38 -109.02 68.88 11.06
N LEU A 39 -108.57 67.73 11.58
CA LEU A 39 -107.30 67.14 11.16
C LEU A 39 -107.36 66.76 9.68
N THR A 40 -106.38 67.25 8.92
CA THR A 40 -106.34 67.04 7.48
C THR A 40 -105.30 65.99 7.08
N TYR A 41 -105.41 65.49 5.85
CA TYR A 41 -104.37 64.66 5.25
C TYR A 41 -103.00 65.34 5.26
N LYS A 42 -102.93 66.66 5.03
CA LYS A 42 -101.69 67.45 5.05
C LYS A 42 -101.02 67.45 6.42
N ASP A 43 -101.81 67.43 7.48
CA ASP A 43 -101.30 67.38 8.85
C ASP A 43 -100.64 66.02 9.14
N ILE A 44 -101.22 64.93 8.63
CA ILE A 44 -100.67 63.56 8.72
C ILE A 44 -99.44 63.41 7.81
N GLU A 45 -99.49 63.97 6.60
CA GLU A 45 -98.41 64.01 5.63
C GLU A 45 -97.18 64.71 6.21
N PHE A 46 -97.36 65.87 6.85
CA PHE A 46 -96.27 66.58 7.55
C PHE A 46 -95.61 65.73 8.65
N LEU A 47 -96.41 65.06 9.47
CA LEU A 47 -95.88 64.17 10.51
C LEU A 47 -95.08 63.02 9.91
N LYS A 48 -95.62 62.38 8.87
CA LYS A 48 -94.97 61.29 8.15
C LYS A 48 -93.64 61.75 7.57
N GLU A 49 -93.60 62.87 6.85
CA GLU A 49 -92.38 63.43 6.27
C GLU A 49 -91.32 63.72 7.35
N ASN A 50 -91.70 64.28 8.49
CA ASN A 50 -90.77 64.54 9.59
C ASN A 50 -90.20 63.24 10.21
N PHE A 51 -91.00 62.18 10.31
CA PHE A 51 -90.52 60.88 10.75
C PHE A 51 -89.59 60.24 9.72
N ASP A 52 -89.96 60.27 8.44
CA ASP A 52 -89.16 59.74 7.33
C ASP A 52 -87.79 60.44 7.29
N ILE A 53 -87.74 61.77 7.40
CA ILE A 53 -86.49 62.54 7.47
C ILE A 53 -85.62 62.14 8.67
N LYS A 54 -86.22 61.95 9.85
CA LYS A 54 -85.47 61.52 11.05
C LYS A 54 -84.91 60.11 10.86
N LEU A 55 -85.68 59.22 10.25
CA LEU A 55 -85.26 57.84 9.96
C LEU A 55 -84.10 57.84 8.96
N GLU A 56 -84.20 58.59 7.86
CA GLU A 56 -83.14 58.75 6.87
C GLU A 56 -81.84 59.28 7.51
N LYS A 57 -81.93 60.24 8.43
CA LYS A 57 -80.76 60.75 9.17
C LYS A 57 -80.12 59.68 10.05
N VAL A 58 -80.92 58.88 10.75
CA VAL A 58 -80.42 57.79 11.59
C VAL A 58 -79.75 56.72 10.72
N GLU A 59 -80.36 56.34 9.61
CA GLU A 59 -79.77 55.39 8.65
C GLU A 59 -78.44 55.91 8.09
N ALA A 60 -78.39 57.19 7.69
CA ALA A 60 -77.17 57.81 7.18
C ALA A 60 -76.05 57.82 8.23
N LEU A 61 -76.37 58.16 9.48
CA LEU A 61 -75.39 58.14 10.58
C LEU A 61 -74.89 56.72 10.88
N LEU A 62 -75.78 55.73 10.92
CA LEU A 62 -75.38 54.33 11.14
C LEU A 62 -74.52 53.80 9.99
N GLN A 63 -74.86 54.13 8.75
CA GLN A 63 -74.04 53.76 7.59
C GLN A 63 -72.65 54.41 7.65
N ALA A 64 -72.56 55.67 8.06
CA ALA A 64 -71.30 56.37 8.24
C ALA A 64 -70.44 55.72 9.34
N GLU A 65 -71.04 55.40 10.50
CA GLU A 65 -70.37 54.74 11.62
C GLU A 65 -69.86 53.34 11.20
N ILE A 66 -70.69 52.54 10.54
CA ILE A 66 -70.31 51.21 10.04
C ILE A 66 -69.14 51.31 9.06
N LYS A 67 -69.17 52.30 8.15
CA LYS A 67 -68.08 52.54 7.20
C LYS A 67 -66.79 52.94 7.93
N SER A 68 -66.89 53.80 8.94
CA SER A 68 -65.74 54.21 9.77
C SER A 68 -65.12 53.01 10.50
N VAL A 69 -65.96 52.21 11.19
CA VAL A 69 -65.51 51.02 11.91
C VAL A 69 -64.87 50.01 10.97
N LYS A 70 -65.44 49.81 9.77
CA LYS A 70 -64.86 48.93 8.75
C LYS A 70 -63.47 49.42 8.35
N THR A 71 -63.31 50.71 8.04
CA THR A 71 -62.02 51.30 7.70
C THR A 71 -61.00 51.15 8.83
N ASP A 72 -61.40 51.34 10.09
CA ASP A 72 -60.50 51.14 11.23
C ASP A 72 -60.07 49.69 11.41
N LEU A 73 -60.97 48.74 11.15
CA LEU A 73 -60.65 47.31 11.18
C LEU A 73 -59.71 46.91 10.04
N ASP A 74 -59.97 47.37 8.81
CA ASP A 74 -59.10 47.13 7.66
C ASP A 74 -57.68 47.66 7.95
N ASN A 75 -57.55 48.89 8.46
CA ASN A 75 -56.26 49.47 8.85
C ASN A 75 -55.53 48.66 9.95
N LYS A 76 -56.27 48.14 10.94
CA LYS A 76 -55.71 47.29 11.99
C LYS A 76 -55.24 45.95 11.44
N ILE A 77 -55.98 45.35 10.51
CA ILE A 77 -55.60 44.11 9.83
C ILE A 77 -54.31 44.34 9.04
N ASP A 78 -54.26 45.38 8.20
CA ASP A 78 -53.07 45.73 7.42
C ASP A 78 -51.83 45.95 8.32
N THR A 79 -52.03 46.62 9.46
CA THR A 79 -50.95 46.84 10.44
C THR A 79 -50.46 45.53 11.05
N ILE A 80 -51.37 44.60 11.37
CA ILE A 80 -51.02 43.30 11.92
C ILE A 80 -50.29 42.45 10.87
N GLU A 81 -50.79 42.41 9.63
CA GLU A 81 -50.18 41.68 8.53
C GLU A 81 -48.75 42.16 8.26
N ASN A 82 -48.54 43.47 8.15
CA ASN A 82 -47.20 44.04 7.94
C ASN A 82 -46.23 43.71 9.09
N ASN A 83 -46.71 43.75 10.33
CA ASN A 83 -45.91 43.40 11.50
C ASN A 83 -45.54 41.90 11.53
N LEU A 84 -46.48 41.02 11.14
CA LEU A 84 -46.23 39.59 11.06
C LEU A 84 -45.24 39.27 9.94
N THR A 85 -45.40 39.84 8.75
CA THR A 85 -44.46 39.70 7.64
C THR A 85 -43.05 40.11 8.06
N THR A 86 -42.90 41.29 8.67
CA THR A 86 -41.59 41.78 9.16
C THR A 86 -40.96 40.82 10.18
N LYS A 87 -41.75 40.29 11.12
CA LYS A 87 -41.26 39.31 12.11
C LYS A 87 -40.84 38.00 11.47
N ILE A 88 -41.60 37.52 10.48
CA ILE A 88 -41.30 36.30 9.73
C ILE A 88 -39.99 36.47 8.96
N ASP A 89 -39.82 37.56 8.20
CA ASP A 89 -38.61 37.85 7.44
C ASP A 89 -37.38 37.95 8.35
N THR A 90 -37.53 38.60 9.50
CA THR A 90 -36.45 38.68 10.50
C THR A 90 -36.05 37.30 11.00
N LYS A 91 -37.02 36.42 11.25
CA LYS A 91 -36.75 35.05 11.73
C LYS A 91 -36.15 34.16 10.65
N PHE A 92 -36.52 34.33 9.38
CA PHE A 92 -35.86 33.65 8.27
C PHE A 92 -34.40 34.10 8.14
N ASN A 93 -34.12 35.40 8.17
CA ASN A 93 -32.75 35.91 8.13
C ASN A 93 -31.89 35.42 9.32
N GLU A 94 -32.46 35.34 10.53
CA GLU A 94 -31.78 34.73 11.68
C GLU A 94 -31.47 33.24 11.46
N LEU A 95 -32.39 32.50 10.84
CA LEU A 95 -32.22 31.08 10.55
C LEU A 95 -31.15 30.84 9.47
N ASP A 96 -31.17 31.61 8.38
CA ASP A 96 -30.18 31.54 7.32
C ASP A 96 -28.77 31.79 7.87
N ASN A 97 -28.60 32.82 8.70
CA ASN A 97 -27.32 33.09 9.35
C ASN A 97 -26.84 31.92 10.25
N LYS A 98 -27.77 31.26 10.96
CA LYS A 98 -27.43 30.07 11.76
C LYS A 98 -27.02 28.90 10.87
N ILE A 99 -27.72 28.69 9.75
CA ILE A 99 -27.39 27.64 8.77
C ILE A 99 -25.98 27.90 8.21
N TYR A 100 -25.70 29.11 7.71
CA TYR A 100 -24.38 29.48 7.21
C TYR A 100 -23.26 29.26 8.25
N THR A 101 -23.52 29.60 9.51
CA THR A 101 -22.55 29.40 10.60
C THR A 101 -22.30 27.91 10.84
N VAL A 102 -23.34 27.08 10.83
CA VAL A 102 -23.21 25.62 10.99
C VAL A 102 -22.46 25.01 9.82
N GLU A 103 -22.80 25.38 8.58
CA GLU A 103 -22.14 24.89 7.37
C GLU A 103 -20.64 25.23 7.39
N ASN A 104 -20.28 26.48 7.68
CA ASN A 104 -18.88 26.90 7.74
C ASN A 104 -18.10 26.13 8.85
N ASN A 105 -18.70 25.94 10.02
CA ASN A 105 -18.10 25.15 11.09
C ASN A 105 -17.92 23.68 10.72
N LEU A 106 -18.85 23.10 9.95
CA LEU A 106 -18.73 21.72 9.46
C LEU A 106 -17.61 21.61 8.42
N THR A 107 -17.51 22.55 7.48
CA THR A 107 -16.42 22.60 6.50
C THR A 107 -15.07 22.66 7.20
N ILE A 108 -14.88 23.58 8.16
CA ILE A 108 -13.63 23.70 8.91
C ILE A 108 -13.27 22.39 9.66
N LYS A 109 -14.27 21.73 10.27
CA LYS A 109 -14.06 20.45 10.97
C LYS A 109 -13.66 19.34 9.99
N ILE A 110 -14.29 19.29 8.82
CA ILE A 110 -13.98 18.31 7.77
C ILE A 110 -12.55 18.53 7.27
N ASP A 111 -12.16 19.77 6.93
CA ASP A 111 -10.82 20.10 6.46
C ASP A 111 -9.76 19.75 7.52
N THR A 112 -10.04 20.05 8.78
CA THR A 112 -9.16 19.68 9.90
C THR A 112 -8.97 18.16 9.97
N LYS A 113 -10.04 17.39 9.81
CA LYS A 113 -9.96 15.91 9.84
C LYS A 113 -9.25 15.32 8.63
N PHE A 114 -9.38 15.93 7.45
CA PHE A 114 -8.58 15.54 6.29
C PHE A 114 -7.09 15.80 6.53
N ASN A 115 -6.72 16.98 7.03
CA ASN A 115 -5.32 17.29 7.36
C ASN A 115 -4.74 16.35 8.44
N GLU A 116 -5.52 16.01 9.47
CA GLU A 116 -5.12 15.00 10.47
C GLU A 116 -4.87 13.62 9.82
N LEU A 117 -5.70 13.23 8.85
CA LEU A 117 -5.57 11.95 8.14
C LEU A 117 -4.34 11.93 7.23
N ASP A 118 -4.10 13.00 6.48
CA ASP A 118 -2.92 13.14 5.61
C ASP A 118 -1.62 13.03 6.42
N ASN A 119 -1.55 13.73 7.56
CA ASN A 119 -0.41 13.63 8.48
C ASN A 119 -0.20 12.20 9.01
N LYS A 120 -1.28 11.47 9.32
CA LYS A 120 -1.18 10.06 9.73
C LYS A 120 -0.65 9.18 8.60
N ILE A 121 -1.11 9.40 7.37
CA ILE A 121 -0.64 8.66 6.19
C ILE A 121 0.85 8.90 5.95
N ASP A 122 1.32 10.15 6.08
CA ASP A 122 2.73 10.49 5.86
C ASP A 122 3.64 9.93 6.95
N ASN A 123 3.17 9.87 8.20
CA ASN A 123 3.88 9.18 9.29
C ASN A 123 4.02 7.69 8.98
N VAL A 124 2.93 7.00 8.62
CA VAL A 124 2.97 5.56 8.27
C VAL A 124 3.89 5.29 7.08
N ARG A 125 3.86 6.14 6.05
CA ARG A 125 4.79 6.03 4.91
C ARG A 125 6.25 6.17 5.33
N SER A 126 6.53 7.08 6.26
CA SER A 126 7.89 7.30 6.77
C SER A 126 8.39 6.12 7.60
N GLU A 127 7.54 5.56 8.45
CA GLU A 127 7.83 4.33 9.22
C GLU A 127 8.11 3.15 8.29
N LEU A 128 7.23 2.89 7.31
CA LEU A 128 7.43 1.82 6.33
C LEU A 128 8.72 1.97 5.53
N LYS A 129 9.10 3.21 5.17
CA LYS A 129 10.37 3.48 4.49
C LYS A 129 11.59 3.15 5.38
N SER A 130 11.48 3.39 6.68
CA SER A 130 12.52 3.01 7.65
C SER A 130 12.61 1.48 7.77
N ASP A 131 11.48 0.80 7.90
CA ASP A 131 11.44 -0.66 8.00
C ASP A 131 12.05 -1.34 6.76
N ILE A 132 11.74 -0.84 5.56
CA ILE A 132 12.33 -1.34 4.31
C ILE A 132 13.85 -1.19 4.33
N LYS A 133 14.35 -0.01 4.73
CA LYS A 133 15.80 0.24 4.82
C LYS A 133 16.48 -0.70 5.82
N ASP A 134 15.83 -0.99 6.95
CA ASP A 134 16.35 -1.92 7.95
C ASP A 134 16.35 -3.37 7.44
N LEU A 135 15.37 -3.76 6.62
CA LEU A 135 15.39 -5.05 5.93
C LEU A 135 16.53 -5.13 4.91
N ASP A 136 16.74 -4.09 4.09
CA ASP A 136 17.83 -4.05 3.11
C ASP A 136 19.19 -4.24 3.81
N ASN A 137 19.44 -3.52 4.90
CA ASN A 137 20.68 -3.67 5.70
C ASN A 137 20.85 -5.10 6.27
N LYS A 138 19.76 -5.74 6.71
CA LYS A 138 19.79 -7.12 7.20
C LYS A 138 20.10 -8.10 6.06
N ILE A 139 19.55 -7.88 4.88
CA ILE A 139 19.83 -8.68 3.67
C ILE A 139 21.31 -8.55 3.30
N ASP A 140 21.84 -7.34 3.21
CA ASP A 140 23.26 -7.08 2.90
C ASP A 140 24.19 -7.77 3.91
N THR A 141 23.85 -7.70 5.20
CA THR A 141 24.60 -8.39 6.25
C THR A 141 24.61 -9.91 6.03
N LYS A 142 23.47 -10.50 5.65
CA LYS A 142 23.37 -11.94 5.37
C LYS A 142 24.11 -12.36 4.12
N PHE A 143 24.15 -11.53 3.08
CA PHE A 143 25.00 -11.77 1.91
C PHE A 143 26.48 -11.76 2.29
N ASN A 144 26.95 -10.76 3.04
CA ASN A 144 28.34 -10.71 3.50
C ASN A 144 28.71 -11.92 4.39
N GLU A 145 27.79 -12.38 5.26
CA GLU A 145 28.00 -13.62 6.03
C GLU A 145 28.14 -14.86 5.12
N LEU A 146 27.37 -14.91 4.02
CA LEU A 146 27.41 -16.02 3.07
C LEU A 146 28.70 -16.01 2.26
N ASP A 147 29.13 -14.84 1.76
CA ASP A 147 30.39 -14.68 1.03
C ASP A 147 31.58 -15.13 1.88
N ASN A 148 31.65 -14.70 3.14
CA ASN A 148 32.69 -15.15 4.08
C ASN A 148 32.69 -16.68 4.29
N LYS A 149 31.51 -17.32 4.30
CA LYS A 149 31.41 -18.79 4.38
C LYS A 149 31.89 -19.46 3.11
N ILE A 150 31.58 -18.90 1.94
CA ILE A 150 32.06 -19.39 0.65
C ILE A 150 33.59 -19.30 0.61
N ASP A 151 34.18 -18.16 0.95
CA ASP A 151 35.63 -17.97 1.01
C ASP A 151 36.30 -18.98 1.96
N THR A 152 35.68 -19.24 3.11
CA THR A 152 36.19 -20.23 4.07
C THR A 152 36.16 -21.64 3.48
N VAL A 153 35.09 -22.01 2.77
CA VAL A 153 34.98 -23.32 2.11
C VAL A 153 36.02 -23.45 0.99
N GLU A 154 36.17 -22.42 0.16
CA GLU A 154 37.14 -22.38 -0.93
C GLU A 154 38.58 -22.56 -0.42
N ASN A 155 38.98 -21.79 0.60
CA ASN A 155 40.30 -21.91 1.21
C ASN A 155 40.56 -23.30 1.81
N ASN A 156 39.56 -23.89 2.45
CA ASN A 156 39.66 -25.25 2.99
C ASN A 156 39.78 -26.31 1.90
N LEU A 157 39.08 -26.15 0.77
CA LEU A 157 39.19 -27.05 -0.38
C LEU A 157 40.56 -26.94 -1.03
N ASN A 158 41.05 -25.72 -1.28
CA ASN A 158 42.38 -25.48 -1.82
C ASN A 158 43.46 -26.13 -0.94
N SER A 159 43.40 -25.93 0.37
CA SER A 159 44.34 -26.55 1.33
C SER A 159 44.31 -28.08 1.29
N LYS A 160 43.12 -28.69 1.15
CA LYS A 160 42.98 -30.16 1.01
C LYS A 160 43.56 -30.65 -0.30
N VAL A 161 43.35 -29.92 -1.39
CA VAL A 161 43.91 -30.24 -2.71
C VAL A 161 45.43 -30.18 -2.67
N ASP A 162 46.02 -29.11 -2.12
CA ASP A 162 47.47 -28.97 -1.96
C ASP A 162 48.07 -30.11 -1.13
N THR A 163 47.40 -30.48 -0.03
CA THR A 163 47.81 -31.61 0.80
C THR A 163 47.83 -32.92 0.00
N LYS A 164 46.81 -33.16 -0.82
CA LYS A 164 46.73 -34.38 -1.66
C LYS A 164 47.76 -34.39 -2.78
N PHE A 165 48.09 -33.25 -3.38
CA PHE A 165 49.20 -33.13 -4.32
C PHE A 165 50.53 -33.46 -3.65
N ASN A 166 50.83 -32.88 -2.49
CA ASN A 166 52.05 -33.18 -1.73
C ASN A 166 52.16 -34.67 -1.33
N GLU A 167 51.04 -35.29 -0.91
CA GLU A 167 51.00 -36.73 -0.65
C GLU A 167 51.32 -37.56 -1.90
N LEU A 168 50.84 -37.14 -3.08
CA LEU A 168 51.08 -37.81 -4.35
C LEU A 168 52.54 -37.66 -4.79
N ASP A 169 53.10 -36.46 -4.69
CA ASP A 169 54.50 -36.18 -5.02
C ASP A 169 55.45 -37.05 -4.16
N ASN A 170 55.18 -37.14 -2.85
CA ASN A 170 55.95 -38.01 -1.95
C ASN A 170 55.86 -39.49 -2.35
N LYS A 171 54.68 -39.97 -2.78
CA LYS A 171 54.53 -41.35 -3.28
C LYS A 171 55.31 -41.57 -4.56
N ILE A 172 55.30 -40.60 -5.48
CA ILE A 172 56.06 -40.66 -6.73
C ILE A 172 57.56 -40.71 -6.43
N ASP A 173 58.05 -39.89 -5.51
CA ASP A 173 59.46 -39.88 -5.13
C ASP A 173 59.90 -41.18 -4.45
N ASN A 174 59.05 -41.77 -3.61
CA ASN A 174 59.32 -43.10 -3.02
C ASN A 174 59.45 -44.17 -4.12
N VAL A 175 58.49 -44.24 -5.04
CA VAL A 175 58.55 -45.20 -6.17
C VAL A 175 59.79 -44.96 -7.04
N ARG A 176 60.15 -43.69 -7.31
CA ARG A 176 61.36 -43.35 -8.06
C ARG A 176 62.62 -43.85 -7.35
N ASN A 177 62.69 -43.72 -6.03
CA ASN A 177 63.83 -44.19 -5.23
C ASN A 177 63.92 -45.72 -5.19
N GLU A 178 62.78 -46.41 -5.03
CA GLU A 178 62.69 -47.87 -5.12
C GLU A 178 63.20 -48.37 -6.48
N LEU A 179 62.67 -47.82 -7.58
CA LEU A 179 63.13 -48.16 -8.94
C LEU A 179 64.62 -47.89 -9.15
N LYS A 180 65.16 -46.81 -8.59
CA LYS A 180 66.59 -46.52 -8.65
C LYS A 180 67.42 -47.56 -7.89
N SER A 181 66.92 -48.07 -6.77
CA SER A 181 67.55 -49.16 -6.03
C SER A 181 67.50 -50.47 -6.83
N ASP A 182 66.34 -50.82 -7.38
CA ASP A 182 66.17 -52.03 -8.20
C ASP A 182 67.10 -52.03 -9.42
N ILE A 183 67.24 -50.88 -10.08
CA ILE A 183 68.19 -50.71 -11.20
C ILE A 183 69.63 -50.95 -10.73
N LYS A 184 70.03 -50.39 -9.58
CA LYS A 184 71.39 -50.58 -9.03
C LYS A 184 71.66 -52.05 -8.68
N ASP A 185 70.67 -52.74 -8.11
CA ASP A 185 70.78 -54.16 -7.78
C ASP A 185 70.88 -55.02 -9.05
N LEU A 186 70.15 -54.65 -10.10
CA LEU A 186 70.28 -55.28 -11.41
C LEU A 186 71.66 -55.06 -12.03
N ASP A 187 72.19 -53.83 -11.98
CA ASP A 187 73.54 -53.50 -12.45
C ASP A 187 74.60 -54.33 -11.72
N ASN A 188 74.55 -54.40 -10.38
CA ASN A 188 75.48 -55.22 -9.59
C ASN A 188 75.40 -56.73 -9.97
N LYS A 189 74.20 -57.23 -10.25
CA LYS A 189 73.98 -58.62 -10.68
C LYS A 189 74.55 -58.87 -12.08
N ILE A 190 74.39 -57.91 -12.99
CA ILE A 190 74.99 -57.94 -14.33
C ILE A 190 76.52 -57.96 -14.21
N ASP A 191 77.11 -57.05 -13.43
CA ASP A 191 78.55 -56.99 -13.18
C ASP A 191 79.08 -58.32 -12.62
N THR A 192 78.38 -58.90 -11.65
CA THR A 192 78.74 -60.21 -11.08
C THR A 192 78.73 -61.31 -12.15
N LYS A 193 77.69 -61.35 -12.99
CA LYS A 193 77.60 -62.34 -14.08
C LYS A 193 78.65 -62.13 -15.16
N PHE A 194 79.01 -60.88 -15.44
CA PHE A 194 80.10 -60.56 -16.36
C PHE A 194 81.44 -61.04 -15.81
N ASN A 195 81.74 -60.78 -14.53
CA ASN A 195 82.96 -61.27 -13.86
C ASN A 195 83.03 -62.81 -13.81
N GLU A 196 81.91 -63.50 -13.54
CA GLU A 196 81.83 -64.97 -13.62
C GLU A 196 82.13 -65.47 -15.04
N LEU A 197 81.63 -64.78 -16.07
CA LEU A 197 81.87 -65.12 -17.46
C LEU A 197 83.34 -64.91 -17.85
N ASP A 198 83.93 -63.77 -17.47
CA ASP A 198 85.35 -63.47 -17.68
C ASP A 198 86.24 -64.53 -17.04
N THR A 199 85.94 -64.92 -15.79
CA THR A 199 86.66 -65.99 -15.09
C THR A 199 86.57 -67.32 -15.84
N LYS A 200 85.37 -67.70 -16.32
CA LYS A 200 85.19 -68.92 -17.13
C LYS A 200 85.97 -68.85 -18.46
N ILE A 201 85.98 -67.69 -19.12
CA ILE A 201 86.75 -67.48 -20.35
C ILE A 201 88.25 -67.65 -20.07
N ASP A 202 88.75 -67.09 -18.97
CA ASP A 202 90.15 -67.22 -18.58
C ASP A 202 90.54 -68.66 -18.26
N VAL A 203 89.71 -69.40 -17.52
CA VAL A 203 89.90 -70.84 -17.26
C VAL A 203 89.93 -71.62 -18.57
N ASN A 204 88.94 -71.42 -19.45
CA ASN A 204 88.90 -72.10 -20.76
C ASN A 204 90.14 -71.76 -21.62
N LYS A 205 90.60 -70.51 -21.59
CA LYS A 205 91.82 -70.07 -22.29
C LYS A 205 93.07 -70.74 -21.71
N MET A 206 93.16 -70.91 -20.40
CA MET A 206 94.24 -71.65 -19.74
C MET A 206 94.22 -73.13 -20.14
N GLU A 207 93.07 -73.79 -20.10
CA GLU A 207 92.88 -75.19 -20.50
C GLU A 207 93.24 -75.42 -21.98
N LEU A 208 92.82 -74.51 -22.87
CA LEU A 208 93.19 -74.56 -24.28
C LEU A 208 94.71 -74.41 -24.45
N LYS A 209 95.34 -73.44 -23.75
CA LYS A 209 96.78 -73.21 -23.82
C LYS A 209 97.57 -74.41 -23.29
N SER A 210 97.13 -75.04 -22.18
CA SER A 210 97.78 -76.25 -21.66
C SER A 210 97.63 -77.42 -22.62
N THR A 211 96.45 -77.59 -23.23
CA THR A 211 96.18 -78.62 -24.26
C THR A 211 97.07 -78.42 -25.48
N LEU A 212 97.18 -77.20 -26.00
CA LEU A 212 98.08 -76.87 -27.12
C LEU A 212 99.55 -77.10 -26.75
N ARG A 213 99.96 -76.78 -25.51
CA ARG A 213 101.32 -77.09 -25.03
C ARG A 213 101.59 -78.58 -24.99
N LEU A 214 100.63 -79.38 -24.50
CA LEU A 214 100.73 -80.84 -24.47
C LEU A 214 100.82 -81.42 -25.88
N HIS A 215 99.96 -80.97 -26.80
CA HIS A 215 100.01 -81.38 -28.20
C HIS A 215 101.34 -80.95 -28.85
N GLY A 216 101.80 -79.72 -28.62
CA GLY A 216 103.10 -79.25 -29.09
C GLY A 216 104.25 -80.10 -28.55
N TRP A 217 104.20 -80.51 -27.27
CA TRP A 217 105.16 -81.43 -26.68
C TRP A 217 105.10 -82.83 -27.31
N MET A 218 103.90 -83.39 -27.51
CA MET A 218 103.70 -84.68 -28.19
C MET A 218 104.18 -84.65 -29.64
N PHE A 219 103.88 -83.60 -30.40
CA PHE A 219 104.39 -83.43 -31.76
C PHE A 219 105.92 -83.32 -31.74
N GLY A 220 106.48 -82.59 -30.78
CA GLY A 220 107.93 -82.52 -30.57
C GLY A 220 108.57 -83.89 -30.36
N THR A 221 108.02 -84.73 -29.48
CA THR A 221 108.52 -86.09 -29.22
C THR A 221 108.35 -87.01 -30.44
N ILE A 222 107.22 -86.93 -31.14
CA ILE A 222 106.97 -87.65 -32.40
C ILE A 222 108.01 -87.24 -33.45
N ILE A 223 108.27 -85.95 -33.63
CA ILE A 223 109.28 -85.45 -34.58
C ILE A 223 110.68 -85.97 -34.19
N THR A 224 111.07 -85.89 -32.90
CA THR A 224 112.39 -86.38 -32.45
C THR A 224 112.56 -87.88 -32.66
N LEU A 225 111.54 -88.68 -32.35
CA LEU A 225 111.54 -90.12 -32.61
C LEU A 225 111.69 -90.41 -34.10
N ASN A 226 110.94 -89.74 -34.97
CA ASN A 226 111.02 -89.93 -36.43
C ASN A 226 112.39 -89.51 -36.99
N ILE A 227 112.95 -88.37 -36.56
CA ILE A 227 114.31 -87.93 -36.96
C ILE A 227 115.36 -88.94 -36.46
N GLY A 228 115.25 -89.40 -35.22
CA GLY A 228 116.15 -90.41 -34.65
C GLY A 228 116.13 -91.71 -35.48
N ILE A 229 114.94 -92.22 -35.80
CA ILE A 229 114.77 -93.38 -36.68
C ILE A 229 115.42 -93.10 -38.05
N PHE A 230 115.16 -91.95 -38.67
CA PHE A 230 115.75 -91.56 -39.95
C PHE A 230 117.29 -91.53 -39.91
N LEU A 231 117.89 -90.93 -38.89
CA LEU A 231 119.35 -90.89 -38.71
C LEU A 231 119.95 -92.29 -38.51
N THR A 232 119.30 -93.15 -37.70
CA THR A 232 119.75 -94.54 -37.54
C THR A 232 119.68 -95.32 -38.85
N LEU A 233 118.61 -95.18 -39.62
CA LEU A 233 118.47 -95.76 -40.96
C LEU A 233 119.54 -95.22 -41.91
N MET A 234 119.80 -93.92 -41.90
CA MET A 234 120.85 -93.28 -42.72
C MET A 234 122.24 -93.83 -42.37
N SER A 235 122.51 -94.06 -41.08
CA SER A 235 123.76 -94.66 -40.60
C SER A 235 123.90 -96.12 -41.04
N ILE A 236 122.82 -96.90 -41.00
CA ILE A 236 122.78 -98.27 -41.54
C ILE A 236 123.05 -98.25 -43.05
N VAL A 237 122.42 -97.35 -43.80
CA VAL A 237 122.65 -97.18 -45.25
C VAL A 237 124.09 -96.77 -45.54
N TYR A 238 124.66 -95.85 -44.76
CA TYR A 238 126.06 -95.44 -44.89
C TYR A 238 127.03 -96.59 -44.58
N SER A 239 126.75 -97.40 -43.56
CA SER A 239 127.50 -98.61 -43.24
C SER A 239 127.40 -99.68 -44.34
N LEU A 240 126.29 -99.73 -45.08
CA LEU A 240 126.10 -100.65 -46.21
C LEU A 240 126.81 -100.15 -47.49
N LEU A 241 126.92 -98.84 -47.68
CA LEU A 241 127.55 -98.22 -48.86
C LEU A 241 129.08 -98.06 -48.75
N ASN A 242 129.66 -98.06 -47.53
CA ASN A 242 131.11 -98.01 -47.31
C ASN A 242 131.78 -99.41 -47.23
N LYS A 243 131.19 -100.38 -47.94
CA LYS A 243 131.78 -101.68 -48.28
C LYS A 243 131.88 -101.79 -49.79
#